data_AF-A0A0M8YBT7-F1
#
_entry.id   AF-A0A0M8YBT7-F1
#
_cell.length_a   1.000
_cell.length_b   1.000
_cell.length_c   1.000
_cell.angle_alpha   90.00
_cell.angle_beta   90.00
_cell.angle_gamma   90.00
#
_symmetry.space_group_name_H-M   'P 1'
#
loop_
_entity.id
_entity.type
_entity.pdbx_description
1 polymer ?
#
loop_
_entity_poly.entity_id
_entity_poly.type
_entity_poly.pdbx_seq_one_letter_code
_entity_poly.pdbx_strand_id
1 'polypeptide(L)'
;MSVGFRPTEADAEILNSYKRPGETNSDVLRRGLRALQRQEWEEQAREDMARIAASGEDLSGEPDAWEYDDQGRIRVSGTDVTVNAREVRT
;
A
#
# COMPACT_ATOMS: atom_id res chain seq x y z
N MET A 1 24.99 2.54 -5.38
CA MET A 1 25.37 3.09 -4.05
C MET A 1 25.36 1.93 -3.07
N SER A 2 26.43 1.74 -2.27
CA SER A 2 26.52 0.66 -1.27
C SER A 2 26.51 1.26 0.13
N VAL A 3 25.73 0.69 1.04
CA VAL A 3 25.65 1.06 2.45
C VAL A 3 26.16 -0.12 3.26
N GLY A 4 27.15 0.12 4.13
CA GLY A 4 27.67 -0.91 5.02
C GLY A 4 26.75 -1.12 6.22
N PHE A 5 26.33 -2.37 6.45
CA PHE A 5 25.59 -2.77 7.64
C PHE A 5 26.47 -3.67 8.51
N ARG A 6 26.59 -3.35 9.79
CA ARG A 6 27.32 -4.16 10.77
C ARG A 6 26.33 -4.73 11.79
N PRO A 7 25.77 -5.93 11.54
CA PRO A 7 24.83 -6.55 12.45
C PRO A 7 25.48 -6.89 13.79
N THR A 8 24.73 -6.72 14.86
CA THR A 8 24.97 -7.42 16.12
C THR A 8 24.63 -8.90 15.98
N GLU A 9 24.94 -9.71 16.99
CA GLU A 9 24.54 -11.13 17.02
C GLU A 9 23.00 -11.28 16.97
N ALA A 10 22.28 -10.46 17.74
CA ALA A 10 20.81 -10.44 17.72
C ALA A 10 20.24 -10.06 16.34
N ASP A 11 20.85 -9.08 15.65
CA ASP A 11 20.44 -8.73 14.29
C ASP A 11 20.67 -9.89 13.31
N ALA A 12 21.76 -10.64 13.49
CA ALA A 12 22.05 -11.80 12.66
C ALA A 12 21.04 -12.93 12.88
N GLU A 13 20.62 -13.17 14.13
CA GLU A 13 19.56 -14.12 14.45
C GLU A 13 18.24 -13.75 13.77
N ILE A 14 17.83 -12.48 13.88
CA ILE A 14 16.63 -11.95 13.22
C ILE A 14 16.74 -12.10 11.70
N LEU A 15 17.86 -11.72 11.09
CA LEU A 15 18.07 -11.86 9.66
C LEU A 15 17.94 -13.31 9.21
N ASN A 16 18.54 -14.23 9.96
CA ASN A 16 18.49 -15.65 9.63
C ASN A 16 17.09 -16.23 9.81
N SER A 17 16.34 -15.86 10.85
CA SER A 17 14.98 -16.36 11.08
C SER A 17 14.00 -15.93 9.98
N TYR A 18 14.21 -14.76 9.38
CA TYR A 18 13.36 -14.24 8.30
C TYR A 18 13.85 -14.60 6.89
N LYS A 19 15.02 -15.23 6.76
CA LYS A 19 15.62 -15.55 5.47
C LYS A 19 14.88 -16.69 4.78
N ARG A 20 14.46 -16.48 3.54
CA ARG A 20 13.84 -17.53 2.71
C ARG A 20 14.90 -18.26 1.88
N PRO A 21 14.63 -19.49 1.41
CA PRO A 21 15.54 -20.20 0.51
C PRO A 21 15.91 -19.35 -0.71
N GLY A 22 17.21 -19.17 -0.93
CA GLY A 22 17.75 -18.37 -2.05
C GLY A 22 17.82 -16.86 -1.80
N GLU A 23 17.31 -16.32 -0.69
CA GLU A 23 17.47 -14.90 -0.35
C GLU A 23 18.88 -14.59 0.16
N THR A 24 19.41 -13.42 -0.18
CA THR A 24 20.59 -12.84 0.48
C THR A 24 20.17 -12.02 1.70
N ASN A 25 21.10 -11.69 2.61
CA ASN A 25 20.80 -10.80 3.74
C ASN A 25 20.30 -9.43 3.27
N SER A 26 20.83 -8.94 2.15
CA SER A 26 20.39 -7.69 1.52
C SER A 26 18.94 -7.75 1.05
N ASP A 27 18.46 -8.90 0.59
CA ASP A 27 17.05 -9.07 0.18
C ASP A 27 16.11 -9.06 1.38
N VAL A 28 16.51 -9.70 2.47
CA VAL A 28 15.78 -9.65 3.75
C VAL A 28 15.73 -8.22 4.28
N LEU A 29 16.85 -7.51 4.30
CA LEU A 29 16.91 -6.10 4.71
C LEU A 29 16.01 -5.22 3.83
N ARG A 30 16.06 -5.39 2.50
CA ARG A 30 15.20 -4.64 1.57
C ARG A 30 13.72 -4.90 1.85
N ARG A 31 13.34 -6.15 2.11
CA ARG A 31 11.97 -6.53 2.47
C ARG A 31 11.55 -5.94 3.82
N GLY A 32 12.45 -5.92 4.80
CA GLY A 32 12.25 -5.26 6.10
C GLY A 32 12.00 -3.75 5.95
N LEU A 33 12.82 -3.05 5.15
CA LEU A 33 12.64 -1.63 4.88
C LEU A 33 11.28 -1.33 4.21
N ARG A 34 10.84 -2.17 3.28
CA ARG A 34 9.51 -2.06 2.67
C ARG A 34 8.37 -2.33 3.65
N ALA A 35 8.61 -3.17 4.67
CA ALA A 35 7.63 -3.40 5.72
C ALA A 35 7.50 -2.17 6.63
N LEU A 36 8.62 -1.57 7.05
CA LEU A 36 8.63 -0.32 7.82
C LEU A 36 7.89 0.80 7.06
N GLN A 37 8.19 0.97 5.77
CA GLN A 37 7.49 1.96 4.93
C GLN A 37 5.97 1.76 4.90
N ARG A 38 5.49 0.50 4.87
CA ARG A 38 4.05 0.22 4.92
C ARG A 38 3.43 0.54 6.27
N GLN A 39 4.14 0.27 7.36
CA GLN A 39 3.65 0.57 8.72
C GLN A 39 3.41 2.08 8.89
N GLU A 40 4.37 2.92 8.47
CA GLU A 40 4.21 4.37 8.50
C GLU A 40 3.02 4.84 7.66
N TRP A 41 2.83 4.23 6.48
CA TRP A 41 1.69 4.55 5.62
C TRP A 41 0.34 4.16 6.27
N GLU A 42 0.27 2.99 6.90
CA GLU A 42 -0.92 2.52 7.61
C GLU A 42 -1.26 3.40 8.81
N GLU A 43 -0.24 3.87 9.54
CA GLU A 43 -0.40 4.79 10.66
C GLU A 43 -0.93 6.14 10.17
N GLN A 44 -0.30 6.73 9.14
CA GLN A 44 -0.78 7.97 8.54
C GLN A 44 -2.21 7.84 8.01
N ALA A 45 -2.53 6.72 7.33
CA ALA A 45 -3.88 6.46 6.84
C ALA A 45 -4.90 6.39 7.99
N ARG A 46 -4.51 5.80 9.13
CA ARG A 46 -5.37 5.74 10.32
C ARG A 46 -5.61 7.11 10.94
N GLU A 47 -4.57 7.93 11.03
CA GLU A 47 -4.70 9.31 11.51
C GLU A 47 -5.56 10.16 10.58
N ASP A 48 -5.38 10.01 9.27
CA ASP A 48 -6.18 10.72 8.27
C ASP A 48 -7.66 10.35 8.36
N MET A 49 -7.97 9.06 8.51
CA MET A 49 -9.35 8.60 8.75
C MET A 49 -9.93 9.20 10.05
N ALA A 50 -9.15 9.22 11.13
CA ALA A 50 -9.59 9.81 12.40
C ALA A 50 -9.85 11.32 12.27
N ARG A 51 -9.01 12.03 11.52
CA ARG A 51 -9.19 13.47 11.22
C ARG A 51 -10.47 13.73 10.44
N ILE A 52 -10.76 12.94 9.42
CA ILE A 52 -11.99 13.04 8.60
C ILE A 52 -13.22 12.75 9.47
N ALA A 53 -13.19 11.68 10.27
CA ALA A 53 -14.28 11.39 11.19
C ALA A 53 -14.52 12.54 12.20
N ALA A 54 -13.45 13.17 12.68
CA ALA A 54 -13.52 14.30 13.61
C ALA A 54 -13.96 15.62 12.95
N SER A 55 -13.75 15.82 11.65
CA SER A 55 -14.24 17.02 10.94
C SER A 55 -15.75 16.98 10.72
N GLY A 56 -16.38 15.81 10.87
CA GLY A 56 -17.79 15.60 10.57
C GLY A 56 -18.08 15.48 9.07
N GLU A 57 -17.04 15.31 8.26
CA GLU A 57 -17.16 15.02 6.83
C GLU A 57 -17.64 13.59 6.61
N ASP A 58 -18.78 13.42 5.93
CA ASP A 58 -19.34 12.13 5.57
C ASP A 58 -18.99 11.77 4.12
N LEU A 59 -17.88 11.05 3.95
CA LEU A 59 -17.44 10.56 2.65
C LEU A 59 -18.40 9.54 2.02
N SER A 60 -19.36 9.00 2.77
CA SER A 60 -20.38 8.08 2.22
C SER A 60 -21.62 8.81 1.69
N GLY A 61 -21.78 10.10 2.01
CA GLY A 61 -22.91 10.91 1.58
C GLY A 61 -22.75 11.52 0.19
N GLU A 62 -21.53 11.55 -0.35
CA GLU A 62 -21.24 12.07 -1.69
C GLU A 62 -21.27 10.95 -2.74
N PRO A 63 -21.85 11.18 -3.94
CA PRO A 63 -21.81 10.19 -5.01
C PRO A 63 -20.37 9.98 -5.48
N ASP A 64 -20.02 8.72 -5.78
CA ASP A 64 -18.70 8.39 -6.32
C ASP A 64 -18.38 9.24 -7.57
N ALA A 65 -17.12 9.65 -7.69
CA ALA A 65 -16.62 10.39 -8.85
C ALA A 65 -16.54 9.52 -10.14
N TRP A 66 -17.00 8.27 -10.08
CA TRP A 66 -17.02 7.32 -11.18
C TRP A 66 -18.23 6.38 -11.06
N GLU A 67 -18.77 5.96 -12.20
CA GLU A 67 -19.92 5.07 -12.31
C GLU A 67 -19.67 3.96 -13.35
N TYR A 68 -20.42 2.86 -13.29
CA TYR A 68 -20.40 1.85 -14.33
C TYR A 68 -21.44 2.15 -15.40
N ASP A 69 -21.05 2.08 -16.68
CA ASP A 69 -22.01 2.11 -17.78
C ASP A 69 -22.73 0.77 -17.98
N ASP A 70 -23.67 0.73 -18.93
CA ASP A 70 -24.44 -0.46 -19.30
C ASP A 70 -23.58 -1.60 -19.86
N GLN A 71 -22.36 -1.30 -20.29
CA GLN A 71 -21.37 -2.26 -20.77
C GLN A 71 -20.37 -2.67 -19.68
N GLY A 72 -20.53 -2.21 -18.44
CA GLY A 72 -19.65 -2.49 -17.31
C GLY A 72 -18.29 -1.76 -17.38
N ARG A 73 -18.17 -0.70 -18.18
CA ARG A 73 -16.99 0.17 -18.23
C ARG A 73 -17.09 1.26 -17.17
N ILE A 74 -15.95 1.81 -16.75
CA ILE A 74 -15.89 2.86 -15.74
C ILE A 74 -15.98 4.22 -16.45
N ARG A 75 -17.03 5.00 -16.16
CA ARG A 75 -17.23 6.38 -16.61
C ARG A 75 -16.89 7.34 -15.49
N VAL A 76 -16.10 8.38 -15.77
CA VAL A 76 -15.73 9.39 -14.77
C VAL A 76 -16.76 10.53 -14.77
N SER A 77 -17.38 10.77 -13.62
CA SER A 77 -18.44 11.77 -13.41
C SER A 77 -17.96 13.16 -13.84
N GLY A 78 -18.79 13.88 -14.59
CA GLY A 78 -18.47 15.24 -15.07
C GLY A 78 -17.47 15.30 -16.24
N THR A 79 -17.10 14.16 -16.83
CA THR A 79 -16.23 14.09 -18.01
C THR A 79 -16.82 13.18 -19.09
N ASP A 80 -16.21 13.19 -20.28
CA ASP A 80 -16.50 12.23 -21.36
C ASP A 80 -15.49 11.05 -21.38
N VAL A 81 -14.77 10.85 -20.26
CA VAL A 81 -13.76 9.80 -20.14
C VAL A 81 -14.42 8.49 -19.70
N THR A 82 -14.25 7.45 -20.52
CA THR A 82 -14.65 6.08 -20.20
C THR A 82 -13.47 5.13 -20.38
N VAL A 83 -13.24 4.24 -19.41
CA VAL A 83 -12.14 3.28 -19.42
C VAL A 83 -12.64 1.86 -19.16
N ASN A 84 -11.96 0.87 -19.73
CA ASN A 84 -12.31 -0.53 -19.48
C ASN A 84 -11.97 -0.92 -18.05
N ALA A 85 -12.91 -1.59 -17.37
CA ALA A 85 -12.62 -2.22 -16.09
C ALA A 85 -11.53 -3.27 -16.27
N ARG A 86 -10.56 -3.31 -15.36
CA ARG A 86 -9.48 -4.29 -15.41
C ARG A 86 -10.04 -5.68 -15.11
N GLU A 87 -9.85 -6.62 -16.04
CA GLU A 87 -10.15 -8.04 -15.78
C GLU A 87 -9.25 -8.55 -14.65
N VAL A 88 -9.86 -8.99 -13.55
CA VAL A 88 -9.14 -9.67 -12.47
C VAL A 88 -8.87 -11.10 -12.91
N ARG A 89 -7.67 -11.36 -13.44
CA ARG A 89 -7.21 -12.73 -13.66
C ARG A 89 -7.08 -13.43 -12.30
N THR A 90 -7.95 -14.40 -12.08
CA THR A 90 -7.94 -15.29 -10.90
C THR A 90 -7.02 -16.48 -11.14
#